data_AF-A0A813GDW0-F1
#
_entry.id   AF-A0A813GDW0-F1
#
_cell.length_a   1.000
_cell.length_b   1.000
_cell.length_c   1.000
_cell.angle_alpha   90.00
_cell.angle_beta   90.00
_cell.angle_gamma   90.00
#
_symmetry.space_group_name_H-M   'P 1'
#
loop_
_entity.id
_entity.type
_entity.pdbx_description
1 polymer ?
#
loop_
_entity_poly.entity_id
_entity_poly.type
_entity_poly.pdbx_seq_one_letter_code
_entity_poly.pdbx_strand_id
1 'polypeptide(L)'
;MPGALESSSKPMATFLVQPVRIVDEKTIKEYFPDGTKFAKVLEQKPELDLYHLCSVGKSVARLERCLKNGPDVNKPNEMGSTALMFACTAWSPAFVSRLLEVKADVNIEDRNGATALDVVNDEIKLWEEREKQEREDCRRRRLEMEVTGTLMWDRPNVEDLEPFNEMHKLYQVQKVLQAAGARPGENRRKPGYD
;
A
#
# COMPACT_ATOMS: atom_id res chain seq x y z
N MET A 1 -44.91 15.52 2.07
CA MET A 1 -44.06 15.41 0.85
C MET A 1 -43.73 16.81 0.41
N PRO A 2 -42.51 17.12 -0.10
CA PRO A 2 -41.20 16.45 -0.09
C PRO A 2 -40.28 17.15 0.94
N GLY A 3 -39.00 16.86 1.19
CA GLY A 3 -37.96 16.07 0.53
C GLY A 3 -36.62 16.67 1.01
N ALA A 4 -35.74 15.81 1.52
CA ALA A 4 -34.50 16.13 2.21
C ALA A 4 -33.47 16.93 1.36
N LEU A 5 -32.75 17.83 2.00
CA LEU A 5 -31.45 18.35 1.57
C LEU A 5 -30.52 18.43 2.79
N GLU A 6 -29.99 17.28 3.19
CA GLU A 6 -28.81 17.22 4.06
C GLU A 6 -27.60 16.98 3.14
N SER A 7 -27.03 18.09 2.65
CA SER A 7 -25.79 18.11 1.88
C SER A 7 -24.62 17.78 2.81
N SER A 8 -24.32 16.49 2.96
CA SER A 8 -23.11 16.03 3.65
C SER A 8 -21.93 16.01 2.66
N SER A 9 -21.25 17.15 2.52
CA SER A 9 -19.88 17.17 2.02
C SER A 9 -18.97 16.59 3.10
N LYS A 10 -18.58 15.32 2.95
CA LYS A 10 -17.44 14.75 3.69
C LYS A 10 -16.28 14.54 2.72
N PRO A 11 -15.05 14.92 3.11
CA PRO A 11 -13.89 14.88 2.23
C PRO A 11 -13.49 13.44 1.90
N MET A 12 -13.33 13.16 0.61
CA MET A 12 -12.72 11.96 0.05
C MET A 12 -11.21 11.97 0.35
N ALA A 13 -10.84 11.62 1.59
CA ALA A 13 -9.45 11.47 1.97
C ALA A 13 -9.23 10.13 2.67
N THR A 14 -8.32 9.33 2.10
CA THR A 14 -7.64 8.20 2.74
C THR A 14 -8.41 6.88 2.80
N PHE A 15 -8.49 6.17 1.68
CA PHE A 15 -8.67 4.71 1.67
C PHE A 15 -7.40 4.04 1.13
N LEU A 16 -6.26 4.32 1.77
CA LEU A 16 -5.15 3.36 1.80
C LEU A 16 -5.70 2.14 2.54
N VAL A 17 -5.71 0.97 1.91
CA VAL A 17 -6.22 -0.27 2.50
C VAL A 17 -5.55 -0.49 3.85
N GLN A 18 -6.27 -0.17 4.92
CA GLN A 18 -5.86 -0.44 6.28
C GLN A 18 -5.86 -1.97 6.48
N PRO A 19 -4.99 -2.52 7.36
CA PRO A 19 -5.12 -3.92 7.77
C PRO A 19 -6.57 -4.16 8.17
N VAL A 20 -7.20 -5.24 7.67
CA VAL A 20 -8.65 -5.50 7.80
C VAL A 20 -9.09 -5.24 9.23
N ARG A 21 -9.57 -4.02 9.47
CA ARG A 21 -10.24 -3.66 10.70
C ARG A 21 -11.65 -4.13 10.39
N ILE A 22 -12.04 -5.25 10.97
CA ILE A 22 -13.42 -5.75 10.87
C ILE A 22 -14.28 -4.67 11.53
N VAL A 23 -14.77 -3.73 10.74
CA VAL A 23 -15.51 -2.54 11.20
C VAL A 23 -16.94 -2.59 10.67
N ASP A 24 -17.15 -3.14 9.46
CA ASP A 24 -18.44 -3.05 8.78
C ASP A 24 -19.15 -4.40 8.63
N GLU A 25 -20.39 -4.49 9.09
CA GLU A 25 -21.26 -5.68 8.95
C GLU A 25 -21.42 -6.15 7.49
N LYS A 26 -21.31 -5.23 6.52
CA LYS A 26 -21.37 -5.55 5.09
C LYS A 26 -20.17 -6.37 4.64
N THR A 27 -18.97 -5.96 5.02
CA THR A 27 -17.73 -6.71 4.74
C THR A 27 -17.72 -8.05 5.46
N ILE A 28 -18.26 -8.12 6.68
CA ILE A 28 -18.42 -9.40 7.39
C ILE A 28 -19.37 -10.33 6.64
N LYS A 29 -20.51 -9.86 6.16
CA LYS A 29 -21.48 -10.69 5.40
C LYS A 29 -20.98 -11.07 4.01
N GLU A 30 -20.19 -10.21 3.38
CA GLU A 30 -19.59 -10.48 2.06
C GLU A 30 -18.51 -11.57 2.15
N TYR A 31 -17.73 -11.58 3.23
CA TYR A 31 -16.69 -12.59 3.48
C TYR A 31 -17.24 -13.82 4.22
N PHE A 32 -18.28 -13.67 5.04
CA PHE A 32 -18.91 -14.69 5.86
C PHE A 32 -20.45 -14.66 5.71
N PRO A 33 -20.99 -15.04 4.54
CA PRO A 33 -22.44 -14.97 4.29
C PRO A 33 -23.25 -15.81 5.29
N ASP A 34 -22.71 -16.94 5.76
CA ASP A 34 -23.41 -17.91 6.62
C ASP A 34 -22.68 -18.23 7.94
N GLY A 35 -21.80 -17.35 8.43
CA GLY A 35 -20.98 -17.66 9.61
C GLY A 35 -19.95 -18.78 9.39
N THR A 36 -19.58 -19.00 8.13
CA THR A 36 -18.53 -19.95 7.73
C THR A 36 -17.21 -19.59 8.42
N LYS A 37 -16.43 -20.60 8.83
CA LYS A 37 -15.08 -20.34 9.36
C LYS A 37 -14.22 -19.73 8.25
N PHE A 38 -13.37 -18.76 8.59
CA PHE A 38 -12.46 -18.09 7.63
C PHE A 38 -11.67 -19.09 6.76
N ALA A 39 -11.30 -20.24 7.35
CA ALA A 39 -10.68 -21.35 6.64
C ALA A 39 -11.44 -21.83 5.39
N LYS A 40 -12.78 -21.91 5.41
CA LYS A 40 -13.59 -22.32 4.24
C LYS A 40 -13.68 -21.24 3.17
N VAL A 41 -13.56 -19.97 3.54
CA VAL A 41 -13.55 -18.83 2.60
C VAL A 41 -12.23 -18.82 1.85
N LEU A 42 -11.13 -19.12 2.55
CA LEU A 42 -9.80 -19.27 1.95
C LEU A 42 -9.71 -20.47 1.00
N GLU A 43 -10.45 -21.55 1.27
CA GLU A 43 -10.57 -22.69 0.35
C GLU A 43 -11.25 -22.31 -0.98
N GLN A 44 -12.13 -21.30 -0.98
CA GLN A 44 -12.85 -20.84 -2.18
C GLN A 44 -12.10 -19.75 -2.97
N LYS A 45 -11.32 -18.90 -2.29
CA LYS A 45 -10.56 -17.79 -2.89
C LYS A 45 -9.18 -17.64 -2.23
N PRO A 46 -8.20 -18.50 -2.54
CA PRO A 46 -6.88 -18.46 -1.91
C PRO A 46 -6.08 -17.20 -2.29
N GLU A 47 -6.43 -16.53 -3.39
CA GLU A 47 -5.74 -15.31 -3.84
C GLU A 47 -6.04 -14.11 -2.94
N LEU A 48 -7.18 -14.13 -2.25
CA LEU A 48 -7.59 -13.06 -1.33
C LEU A 48 -6.70 -13.01 -0.08
N ASP A 49 -6.33 -14.18 0.47
CA ASP A 49 -5.36 -14.25 1.57
C ASP A 49 -4.00 -13.72 1.13
N LEU A 50 -3.59 -14.03 -0.11
CA LEU A 50 -2.34 -13.55 -0.68
C LEU A 50 -2.31 -12.01 -0.76
N TYR A 51 -3.37 -11.37 -1.27
CA TYR A 51 -3.45 -9.91 -1.32
C TYR A 51 -3.36 -9.27 0.07
N HIS A 52 -4.08 -9.80 1.05
CA HIS A 52 -4.04 -9.29 2.42
C HIS A 52 -2.66 -9.45 3.05
N LEU A 53 -2.00 -10.59 2.85
CA LEU A 53 -0.65 -10.83 3.37
C LEU A 53 0.36 -9.88 2.74
N CYS A 54 0.29 -9.68 1.43
CA CYS A 54 1.15 -8.76 0.69
C CYS A 54 0.94 -7.30 1.10
N SER A 55 -0.31 -6.89 1.41
CA SER A 55 -0.61 -5.56 1.91
C SER A 55 -0.05 -5.30 3.32
N VAL A 56 -0.01 -6.34 4.18
CA VAL A 56 0.55 -6.20 5.53
C VAL A 56 2.09 -6.30 5.52
N GLY A 57 2.67 -7.18 4.70
CA GLY A 57 4.12 -7.28 4.47
C GLY A 57 4.99 -7.73 5.66
N LYS A 58 4.38 -8.15 6.80
CA LYS A 58 5.09 -8.41 8.07
C LYS A 58 5.62 -9.84 8.26
N SER A 59 4.94 -10.87 7.75
CA SER A 59 5.22 -12.27 8.11
C SER A 59 5.50 -13.17 6.91
N VAL A 60 6.78 -13.43 6.65
CA VAL A 60 7.24 -14.34 5.58
C VAL A 60 6.80 -15.78 5.84
N ALA A 61 6.80 -16.24 7.10
CA ALA A 61 6.36 -17.59 7.45
C ALA A 61 4.88 -17.85 7.08
N ARG A 62 4.04 -16.82 7.15
CA ARG A 62 2.63 -16.90 6.77
C ARG A 62 2.46 -16.86 5.25
N LEU A 63 3.28 -16.07 4.56
CA LEU A 63 3.38 -16.08 3.09
C LEU A 63 3.72 -17.46 2.55
N GLU A 64 4.75 -18.13 3.10
CA GLU A 64 5.13 -19.49 2.69
C GLU A 64 4.00 -20.50 2.83
N ARG A 65 3.21 -20.40 3.91
CA ARG A 65 2.04 -21.27 4.11
C ARG A 65 0.95 -21.00 3.08
N CYS A 66 0.72 -19.73 2.74
CA CYS A 66 -0.24 -19.34 1.72
C CYS A 66 0.18 -19.87 0.35
N LEU A 67 1.46 -19.69 -0.03
CA LEU A 67 2.01 -20.16 -1.31
C LEU A 67 1.95 -21.69 -1.47
N LYS A 68 2.07 -22.46 -0.37
CA LYS A 68 1.89 -23.92 -0.39
C LYS A 68 0.49 -24.37 -0.81
N ASN A 69 -0.51 -23.52 -0.63
CA ASN A 69 -1.88 -23.81 -1.06
C ASN A 69 -2.08 -23.60 -2.58
N GLY A 70 -1.04 -23.15 -3.30
CA GLY A 70 -1.08 -22.94 -4.75
C GLY A 70 -1.98 -21.80 -5.24
N PRO A 71 -2.02 -20.62 -4.58
CA PRO A 71 -2.75 -19.47 -5.12
C PRO A 71 -2.16 -19.04 -6.46
N ASP A 72 -3.02 -18.56 -7.37
CA ASP A 72 -2.57 -17.90 -8.58
C ASP A 72 -2.02 -16.51 -8.24
N VAL A 73 -0.69 -16.37 -8.28
CA VAL A 73 0.03 -15.14 -7.91
C VAL A 73 -0.20 -14.00 -8.90
N ASN A 74 -0.56 -14.33 -10.14
CA ASN A 74 -0.75 -13.38 -11.23
C ASN A 74 -2.19 -12.96 -11.42
N LYS A 75 -3.12 -13.56 -10.67
CA LYS A 75 -4.51 -13.14 -10.71
C LYS A 75 -4.62 -11.70 -10.21
N PRO A 76 -5.26 -10.80 -10.97
CA PRO A 76 -5.57 -9.48 -10.48
C PRO A 76 -6.83 -9.50 -9.61
N ASN A 77 -6.92 -8.57 -8.66
CA ASN A 77 -8.14 -8.30 -7.93
C ASN A 77 -9.15 -7.53 -8.81
N GLU A 78 -10.29 -7.14 -8.23
CA GLU A 78 -11.30 -6.38 -8.95
C GLU A 78 -10.76 -5.07 -9.52
N MET A 79 -9.79 -4.41 -8.88
CA MET A 79 -9.18 -3.18 -9.37
C MET A 79 -8.06 -3.38 -10.41
N GLY A 80 -7.77 -4.63 -10.79
CA GLY A 80 -6.64 -4.95 -11.67
C GLY A 80 -5.31 -5.10 -10.91
N SER A 81 -5.28 -4.88 -9.60
CA SER A 81 -4.05 -4.93 -8.81
C SER A 81 -3.65 -6.37 -8.49
N THR A 82 -2.36 -6.66 -8.63
CA THR A 82 -1.78 -7.98 -8.33
C THR A 82 -1.17 -8.06 -6.94
N ALA A 83 -0.90 -9.28 -6.45
CA ALA A 83 -0.21 -9.50 -5.18
C ALA A 83 1.16 -8.78 -5.11
N LEU A 84 1.85 -8.68 -6.25
CA LEU A 84 3.13 -7.98 -6.35
C LEU A 84 2.99 -6.48 -6.09
N MET A 85 1.96 -5.83 -6.65
CA MET A 85 1.70 -4.40 -6.40
C MET A 85 1.45 -4.15 -4.91
N PHE A 86 0.68 -5.01 -4.24
CA PHE A 86 0.46 -4.90 -2.80
C PHE A 86 1.75 -5.04 -1.99
N ALA A 87 2.61 -6.00 -2.35
CA ALA A 87 3.92 -6.15 -1.69
C ALA A 87 4.82 -4.92 -1.86
N CYS A 88 4.71 -4.24 -3.01
CA CYS A 88 5.40 -2.98 -3.27
C CYS A 88 4.88 -1.85 -2.38
N THR A 89 3.55 -1.72 -2.23
CA THR A 89 2.95 -0.72 -1.31
C THR A 89 3.29 -0.96 0.16
N ALA A 90 3.56 -2.22 0.55
CA ALA A 90 3.95 -2.60 1.90
C ALA A 90 5.46 -2.45 2.18
N TRP A 91 6.23 -1.98 1.19
CA TRP A 91 7.68 -1.75 1.27
C TRP A 91 8.46 -2.98 1.74
N SER A 92 8.01 -4.17 1.33
CA SER A 92 8.55 -5.43 1.83
C SER A 92 9.40 -6.11 0.75
N PRO A 93 10.73 -5.87 0.72
CA PRO A 93 11.62 -6.49 -0.26
C PRO A 93 11.62 -8.02 -0.14
N ALA A 94 11.40 -8.56 1.07
CA ALA A 94 11.29 -9.99 1.29
C ALA A 94 10.08 -10.61 0.57
N PHE A 95 8.92 -9.93 0.60
CA PHE A 95 7.72 -10.40 -0.09
C PHE A 95 7.89 -10.29 -1.60
N VAL A 96 8.43 -9.18 -2.09
CA VAL A 96 8.70 -8.98 -3.52
C VAL A 96 9.63 -10.08 -4.06
N SER A 97 10.76 -10.32 -3.40
CA SER A 97 11.68 -11.39 -3.79
C SER A 97 11.01 -12.76 -3.82
N ARG A 98 10.21 -13.11 -2.79
CA ARG A 98 9.52 -14.41 -2.78
C ARG A 98 8.44 -14.55 -3.84
N LEU A 99 7.70 -13.48 -4.15
CA LEU A 99 6.73 -13.50 -5.25
C LEU A 99 7.44 -13.69 -6.60
N LEU A 100 8.59 -13.03 -6.81
CA LEU A 100 9.40 -13.22 -8.01
C LEU A 100 9.94 -14.65 -8.14
N GLU A 101 10.32 -15.28 -7.03
CA GLU A 101 10.76 -16.68 -7.02
C GLU A 101 9.64 -17.65 -7.42
N VAL A 102 8.38 -17.31 -7.15
CA VAL A 102 7.19 -18.07 -7.59
C VAL A 102 6.76 -17.66 -9.02
N LYS A 103 7.59 -16.91 -9.74
CA LYS A 103 7.34 -16.41 -11.11
C LYS A 103 6.13 -15.49 -11.22
N ALA A 104 5.95 -14.61 -10.23
CA ALA A 104 5.04 -13.48 -10.36
C ALA A 104 5.43 -12.61 -11.56
N ASP A 105 4.46 -12.26 -12.39
CA ASP A 105 4.64 -11.35 -13.51
C ASP A 105 4.71 -9.90 -12.99
N VAL A 106 5.78 -9.23 -13.37
CA VAL A 106 6.11 -7.87 -12.94
C VAL A 106 5.47 -6.79 -13.81
N ASN A 107 5.00 -7.16 -15.01
CA ASN A 107 4.50 -6.23 -16.02
C ASN A 107 2.98 -6.23 -16.13
N ILE A 108 2.26 -6.87 -15.20
CA ILE A 108 0.80 -6.78 -15.16
C ILE A 108 0.42 -5.34 -14.80
N GLU A 109 -0.49 -4.77 -15.58
CA GLU A 109 -1.03 -3.43 -15.37
C GLU A 109 -2.35 -3.51 -14.59
N ASP A 110 -2.56 -2.53 -13.70
CA ASP A 110 -3.85 -2.34 -13.04
C ASP A 110 -4.87 -1.64 -13.98
N ARG A 111 -6.07 -1.36 -13.47
CA ARG A 111 -7.10 -0.63 -14.27
C ARG A 111 -6.67 0.78 -14.70
N ASN A 112 -5.68 1.37 -14.04
CA ASN A 112 -5.13 2.68 -14.37
C ASN A 112 -3.95 2.59 -15.35
N GLY A 113 -3.53 1.38 -15.74
CA GLY A 113 -2.33 1.16 -16.54
C GLY A 113 -1.04 1.28 -15.75
N ALA A 114 -1.10 1.22 -14.42
CA ALA A 114 0.07 1.28 -13.54
C ALA A 114 0.62 -0.13 -13.31
N THR A 115 1.94 -0.26 -13.38
CA THR A 115 2.67 -1.49 -13.06
C THR A 115 3.20 -1.47 -11.63
N ALA A 116 3.73 -2.60 -11.15
CA ALA A 116 4.41 -2.66 -9.86
C ALA A 116 5.57 -1.64 -9.75
N LEU A 117 6.26 -1.34 -10.86
CA LEU A 117 7.34 -0.35 -10.86
C LEU A 117 6.83 1.08 -10.74
N ASP A 118 5.70 1.41 -11.39
CA ASP A 118 5.09 2.74 -11.28
C ASP A 118 4.65 3.05 -9.86
N VAL A 119 4.02 2.08 -9.19
CA VAL A 119 3.61 2.19 -7.79
C VAL A 119 4.82 2.54 -6.90
N VAL A 120 5.95 1.85 -7.08
CA VAL A 120 7.17 2.12 -6.30
C VAL A 120 7.74 3.50 -6.61
N ASN A 121 7.76 3.91 -7.87
CA ASN A 121 8.27 5.22 -8.26
C ASN A 121 7.41 6.36 -7.70
N ASP A 122 6.09 6.21 -7.71
CA ASP A 122 5.18 7.22 -7.20
C ASP A 122 5.21 7.30 -5.68
N GLU A 123 5.37 6.16 -4.99
CA GLU A 123 5.66 6.15 -3.55
C GLU A 123 6.99 6.87 -3.26
N ILE A 124 8.10 6.56 -3.96
CA ILE A 124 9.38 7.24 -3.74
C ILE A 124 9.23 8.76 -3.83
N LYS A 125 8.59 9.27 -4.90
CA LYS A 125 8.35 10.70 -5.07
C LYS A 125 7.54 11.30 -3.91
N LEU A 126 6.44 10.64 -3.52
CA LEU A 126 5.58 11.10 -2.43
C LEU A 126 6.35 11.22 -1.12
N TRP A 127 7.22 10.25 -0.84
CA TRP A 127 7.98 10.20 0.41
C TRP A 127 9.17 11.16 0.41
N GLU A 128 9.85 11.36 -0.72
CA GLU A 128 10.88 12.40 -0.88
C GLU A 128 10.28 13.81 -0.67
N GLU A 129 9.10 14.09 -1.23
CA GLU A 129 8.41 15.37 -1.04
C GLU A 129 8.03 15.58 0.43
N ARG A 130 7.51 14.55 1.10
CA ARG A 130 7.20 14.60 2.54
C ARG A 130 8.45 14.78 3.39
N GLU A 131 9.55 14.12 3.05
CA GLU A 131 10.82 14.25 3.76
C GLU A 131 11.31 15.70 3.69
N LYS A 132 11.26 16.29 2.49
CA LYS A 132 11.61 17.70 2.29
C LYS A 132 10.72 18.64 3.10
N GLN A 133 9.40 18.40 3.10
CA GLN A 133 8.46 19.20 3.87
C GLN A 133 8.72 19.10 5.38
N GLU A 134 8.90 17.90 5.91
CA GLU A 134 9.18 17.73 7.35
C GLU A 134 10.54 18.34 7.72
N ARG A 135 11.53 18.30 6.81
CA ARG A 135 12.84 18.93 7.04
C ARG A 135 12.74 20.45 7.13
N GLU A 136 11.97 21.07 6.23
CA GLU A 136 11.67 22.50 6.29
C GLU A 136 10.87 22.85 7.55
N ASP A 137 9.93 22.00 7.95
CA ASP A 137 9.18 22.16 9.20
C ASP A 137 10.06 22.09 10.44
N CYS A 138 10.97 21.11 10.55
CA CYS A 138 11.96 21.04 11.62
C CYS A 138 12.84 22.29 11.66
N ARG A 139 13.32 22.75 10.50
CA ARG A 139 14.12 23.98 10.39
C ARG A 139 13.33 25.21 10.84
N ARG A 140 12.08 25.34 10.40
CA ARG A 140 11.18 26.44 10.74
C ARG A 140 10.91 26.47 12.24
N ARG A 141 10.56 25.33 12.84
CA ARG A 141 10.31 25.23 14.29
C ARG A 141 11.53 25.66 15.10
N ARG A 142 12.74 25.23 14.70
CA ARG A 142 13.99 25.63 15.35
C ARG A 142 14.23 27.14 15.28
N LEU A 143 14.05 27.74 14.10
CA LEU A 143 14.19 29.18 13.93
C LEU A 143 13.15 29.96 14.75
N GLU A 144 11.90 29.49 14.77
CA GLU A 144 10.83 30.11 15.57
C GLU A 144 11.12 30.01 17.08
N MET A 145 11.69 28.90 17.57
CA MET A 145 12.16 28.78 18.95
C MET A 145 13.29 29.78 19.26
N GLU A 146 14.28 29.91 18.36
CA GLU A 146 15.41 30.85 18.52
C GLU A 146 14.94 32.30 18.56
N VAL A 147 13.92 32.67 17.77
CA VAL A 147 13.38 34.04 17.71
C VAL A 147 12.46 34.35 18.89
N THR A 148 11.57 33.43 19.26
CA THR A 148 10.52 33.68 20.27
C THR A 148 10.93 33.29 21.69
N GLY A 149 11.95 32.45 21.86
CA GLY A 149 12.32 31.84 23.13
C GLY A 149 11.28 30.85 23.68
N THR A 150 10.24 30.52 22.88
CA THR A 150 9.19 29.57 23.27
C THR A 150 9.59 28.17 22.85
N LEU A 151 9.59 27.23 23.80
CA LEU A 151 9.77 25.81 23.49
C LEU A 151 8.53 25.29 22.74
N MET A 152 8.62 25.17 21.42
CA MET A 152 7.63 24.42 20.64
C MET A 152 7.81 22.91 20.85
N TRP A 153 6.76 22.14 20.53
CA TRP A 153 6.75 20.67 20.68
C TRP A 153 8.07 20.06 20.18
N ASP A 154 8.72 19.30 21.06
CA ASP A 154 9.98 18.58 20.80
C ASP A 154 9.68 17.35 19.92
N ARG A 155 9.44 17.61 18.64
CA ARG A 155 9.25 16.56 17.64
C ARG A 155 10.63 16.09 17.19
N PRO A 156 10.88 14.77 17.14
CA PRO A 156 12.16 14.23 16.67
C PRO A 156 12.49 14.71 15.25
N ASN A 157 13.79 14.71 14.92
CA ASN A 157 14.24 15.09 13.59
C ASN A 157 13.69 14.12 12.54
N VAL A 158 13.65 14.57 11.28
CA VAL A 158 13.19 13.76 10.15
C VAL A 158 13.86 12.38 10.09
N GLU A 159 15.15 12.33 10.39
CA GLU A 159 15.96 11.11 10.37
C GLU A 159 15.56 10.09 11.46
N ASP A 160 15.01 10.57 12.57
CA ASP A 160 14.61 9.76 13.73
C ASP A 160 13.15 9.26 13.62
N LEU A 161 12.39 9.80 12.68
CA LEU A 161 11.02 9.39 12.43
C LEU A 161 11.01 8.03 11.70
N GLU A 162 10.39 7.04 12.34
CA GLU A 162 10.25 5.66 11.85
C GLU A 162 9.96 5.54 10.33
N PRO A 163 9.02 6.27 9.72
CA PRO A 163 8.72 6.08 8.30
C PRO A 163 9.84 6.54 7.35
N PHE A 164 10.63 7.55 7.72
CA PHE A 164 11.74 8.02 6.87
C PHE A 164 12.97 7.13 7.00
N ASN A 165 13.19 6.56 8.18
CA ASN A 165 14.22 5.54 8.38
C ASN A 165 13.97 4.32 7.47
N GLU A 166 12.71 3.91 7.29
CA GLU A 166 12.38 2.75 6.44
C GLU A 166 12.41 3.01 4.93
N MET A 167 12.61 4.25 4.49
CA MET A 167 12.57 4.62 3.07
C MET A 167 13.61 3.88 2.22
N HIS A 168 14.73 3.43 2.82
CA HIS A 168 15.72 2.59 2.14
C HIS A 168 15.12 1.28 1.58
N LYS A 169 14.06 0.74 2.18
CA LYS A 169 13.38 -0.48 1.73
C LYS A 169 12.68 -0.28 0.38
N LEU A 170 12.12 0.92 0.12
CA LEU A 170 11.52 1.26 -1.17
C LEU A 170 12.54 1.18 -2.31
N TYR A 171 13.72 1.77 -2.12
CA TYR A 171 14.80 1.70 -3.11
C TYR A 171 15.29 0.27 -3.35
N GLN A 172 15.31 -0.57 -2.31
CA GLN A 172 15.62 -2.00 -2.47
C GLN A 172 14.58 -2.70 -3.34
N VAL A 173 13.28 -2.47 -3.07
CA VAL A 173 12.19 -3.01 -3.89
C VAL A 173 12.32 -2.55 -5.34
N GLN A 174 12.56 -1.26 -5.56
CA GLN A 174 12.75 -0.69 -6.90
C GLN A 174 13.87 -1.41 -7.66
N LYS A 175 15.02 -1.58 -7.01
CA LYS A 175 16.19 -2.27 -7.58
C LYS A 175 15.89 -3.73 -7.92
N VAL A 176 15.16 -4.43 -7.06
CA VAL A 176 14.76 -5.84 -7.28
C VAL A 176 13.82 -5.95 -8.47
N LEU A 177 12.83 -5.06 -8.61
CA LEU A 177 11.91 -5.03 -9.74
C LEU A 177 12.62 -4.71 -11.06
N GLN A 178 13.53 -3.73 -11.06
CA GLN A 178 14.33 -3.39 -12.23
C GLN A 178 15.23 -4.57 -12.66
N ALA A 179 15.82 -5.28 -11.69
CA ALA A 179 16.61 -6.48 -11.96
C ALA A 179 15.74 -7.62 -12.55
N ALA A 180 14.47 -7.70 -12.17
CA ALA A 180 13.49 -8.63 -12.73
C ALA A 180 12.99 -8.22 -14.14
N GLY A 181 13.41 -7.07 -14.67
CA GLY A 181 13.02 -6.59 -15.98
C GLY A 181 11.66 -5.88 -16.02
N ALA A 182 11.18 -5.39 -14.87
CA ALA A 182 9.95 -4.61 -14.79
C ALA A 182 10.06 -3.33 -15.63
N ARG A 183 8.99 -3.00 -16.36
CA ARG A 183 8.88 -1.77 -17.14
C ARG A 183 7.78 -0.88 -16.57
N PRO A 184 7.92 0.45 -16.64
CA PRO A 184 6.80 1.36 -16.43
C PRO A 184 5.68 1.01 -17.40
N GLY A 185 4.44 1.01 -16.92
CA GLY A 185 3.26 0.75 -17.72
C GLY A 185 2.89 1.92 -18.62
N GLU A 186 1.85 1.73 -19.44
CA GLU A 186 1.34 2.81 -20.29
C GLU A 186 0.79 3.99 -19.47
N ASN A 187 0.53 3.81 -18.17
CA ASN A 187 0.11 4.84 -17.22
C ASN A 187 -0.98 5.73 -17.84
N ARG A 188 -2.09 5.07 -18.25
CA ARG A 188 -3.27 5.74 -18.78
C ARG A 188 -4.02 6.43 -17.64
N ARG A 189 -3.39 7.45 -17.04
CA ARG A 189 -4.07 8.41 -16.17
C ARG A 189 -5.15 9.06 -17.03
N LYS A 190 -6.38 8.53 -16.97
CA LYS A 190 -7.52 9.13 -17.68
C LYS A 190 -7.76 10.50 -17.05
N PRO A 191 -7.55 11.61 -17.77
CA PRO A 191 -7.93 12.92 -17.27
C PRO A 191 -9.46 12.91 -17.11
N GLY A 192 -10.00 13.05 -15.89
CA GLY A 192 -11.44 13.06 -15.67
C GLY A 192 -11.99 12.53 -14.34
N TYR A 193 -11.14 12.21 -13.36
CA TYR A 193 -11.57 12.00 -11.97
C TYR A 193 -11.00 13.12 -11.09
N ASP A 194 -11.63 14.30 -11.18
CA ASP A 194 -11.63 15.37 -10.18
C ASP A 194 -13.06 15.51 -9.62
#